data_AF-A0A7C7XZE2-F1
#
_entry.id   AF-A0A7C7XZE2-F1
#
_cell.length_a   1.000
_cell.length_b   1.000
_cell.length_c   1.000
_cell.angle_alpha   90.00
_cell.angle_beta   90.00
_cell.angle_gamma   90.00
#
_symmetry.space_group_name_H-M   'P 1'
#
loop_
_entity.id
_entity.type
_entity.pdbx_description
1 polymer ?
#
loop_
_entity_poly.entity_id
_entity_poly.type
_entity_poly.pdbx_seq_one_letter_code
_entity_poly.pdbx_strand_id
1 'polypeptide(L)'
;MLHFGCFKRFCHRCRSMNMALKKWVQLLPLPPNSLSVRFKNVLSLFSLYTWYNFVVVLIILIYWRFQMFRIMSVVSAAIVVASIITPLSAFSQAHDSHDHAHMGPVVSCTDLATPPWTGLPDTDREQVASLRQELASLSTPEAAKAAGFNPVLGDIPGMGEHYVNITRAMRGKNLDVNTPDQLLFASIDGQDRLVGAAYSFIDVPDTDVPLPFDSDLASWHDHPQFAQNGQTLHMLHVWFVPSSNGPFAGLNFWLPYRTAGIEIPNACWMADEADADRIRNVSFALVPQRQDGVARATSTDGVAGATGYSAGPSAERMEMFAALDAAARADDRDAWVLAADRFIADLSASEVTRVQGLLGVLGINQMSSAERDAAGIEQPTL
;
A
#
# COMPACT_ATOMS: atom_id res chain seq x y z
N MET A 1 -53.05 4.35 -52.37
CA MET A 1 -52.55 3.18 -53.11
C MET A 1 -52.09 2.15 -52.08
N LEU A 2 -52.99 1.22 -51.72
CA LEU A 2 -52.93 -0.24 -52.01
C LEU A 2 -51.88 -0.98 -51.14
N HIS A 3 -52.10 -2.16 -50.54
CA HIS A 3 -53.24 -2.91 -50.01
C HIS A 3 -52.60 -4.13 -49.28
N PHE A 4 -53.17 -4.56 -48.16
CA PHE A 4 -53.19 -5.90 -47.53
C PHE A 4 -52.25 -7.06 -47.96
N GLY A 5 -51.79 -7.84 -46.95
CA GLY A 5 -51.38 -9.23 -47.13
C GLY A 5 -50.89 -9.95 -45.85
N CYS A 6 -51.75 -10.78 -45.28
CA CYS A 6 -51.56 -11.63 -44.09
C CYS A 6 -50.92 -13.00 -44.46
N PHE A 7 -50.04 -13.59 -43.64
CA PHE A 7 -50.16 -15.00 -43.19
C PHE A 7 -49.12 -15.45 -42.13
N LYS A 8 -49.58 -16.37 -41.29
CA LYS A 8 -49.01 -17.04 -40.09
C LYS A 8 -47.82 -18.00 -40.36
N ARG A 9 -46.94 -18.17 -39.35
CA ARG A 9 -46.68 -19.44 -38.59
C ARG A 9 -45.64 -19.20 -37.48
N PHE A 10 -46.04 -19.32 -36.21
CA PHE A 10 -45.79 -20.46 -35.30
C PHE A 10 -44.34 -20.57 -34.78
N CYS A 11 -44.12 -20.17 -33.52
CA CYS A 11 -43.36 -21.00 -32.59
C CYS A 11 -43.77 -20.73 -31.13
N HIS A 12 -44.21 -21.81 -30.49
CA HIS A 12 -44.74 -21.94 -29.14
C HIS A 12 -43.58 -22.19 -28.16
N ARG A 13 -43.35 -21.33 -27.16
CA ARG A 13 -42.82 -21.69 -25.82
C ARG A 13 -42.52 -20.43 -25.02
N CYS A 14 -43.47 -20.02 -24.16
CA CYS A 14 -43.23 -19.34 -22.87
C CYS A 14 -44.58 -18.82 -22.34
N ARG A 15 -45.44 -19.71 -21.83
CA ARG A 15 -46.56 -19.35 -20.95
C ARG A 15 -47.20 -20.61 -20.35
N SER A 16 -46.58 -21.21 -19.33
CA SER A 16 -47.27 -22.22 -18.50
C SER A 16 -46.66 -22.41 -17.10
N MET A 17 -46.24 -21.35 -16.42
CA MET A 17 -45.93 -21.39 -14.99
C MET A 17 -46.77 -20.34 -14.26
N ASN A 18 -48.09 -20.54 -14.22
CA ASN A 18 -48.96 -19.86 -13.25
C ASN A 18 -50.37 -20.47 -13.11
N MET A 19 -50.58 -21.73 -13.51
CA MET A 19 -51.87 -22.42 -13.34
C MET A 19 -51.70 -23.87 -12.85
N ALA A 20 -50.87 -24.07 -11.81
CA ALA A 20 -50.72 -25.37 -11.15
C ALA A 20 -50.92 -25.33 -9.62
N LEU A 21 -51.63 -24.32 -9.10
CA LEU A 21 -51.86 -24.18 -7.65
C LEU A 21 -53.32 -23.94 -7.23
N LYS A 22 -54.30 -24.14 -8.14
CA LYS A 22 -55.72 -23.88 -7.83
C LYS A 22 -56.70 -25.02 -8.15
N LYS A 23 -56.25 -26.27 -8.26
CA LYS A 23 -57.14 -27.40 -8.60
C LYS A 23 -56.79 -28.73 -7.92
N TRP A 24 -56.66 -28.73 -6.59
CA TRP A 24 -56.41 -29.96 -5.80
C TRP A 24 -57.23 -30.04 -4.49
N VAL A 25 -58.47 -29.55 -4.51
CA VAL A 25 -59.43 -29.78 -3.41
C VAL A 25 -60.64 -30.50 -4.00
N GLN A 26 -61.02 -31.65 -3.40
CA GLN A 26 -62.09 -32.62 -3.74
C GLN A 26 -61.65 -33.69 -4.78
N LEU A 27 -61.69 -35.02 -4.57
CA LEU A 27 -62.36 -35.93 -3.62
C LEU A 27 -61.58 -37.27 -3.56
N LEU A 28 -61.20 -37.73 -2.36
CA LEU A 28 -60.98 -39.15 -2.03
C LEU A 28 -61.28 -39.31 -0.53
N PRO A 29 -62.07 -40.31 -0.09
CA PRO A 29 -62.28 -40.55 1.33
C PRO A 29 -61.02 -41.23 1.88
N LEU A 30 -60.37 -40.60 2.86
CA LEU A 30 -59.23 -41.17 3.58
C LEU A 30 -59.62 -41.47 5.03
N PRO A 31 -59.09 -42.56 5.61
CA PRO A 31 -59.47 -43.02 6.94
C PRO A 31 -59.07 -42.03 8.04
N PRO A 32 -59.82 -41.96 9.15
CA PRO A 32 -59.57 -41.03 10.23
C PRO A 32 -58.39 -41.53 11.04
N ASN A 33 -57.15 -41.17 10.66
CA ASN A 33 -55.94 -41.25 11.51
C ASN A 33 -54.65 -40.68 10.85
N SER A 34 -54.72 -39.67 9.97
CA SER A 34 -53.51 -39.19 9.24
C SER A 34 -53.10 -37.73 9.42
N LEU A 35 -53.72 -36.99 10.34
CA LEU A 35 -53.31 -35.60 10.64
C LEU A 35 -51.94 -35.52 11.33
N SER A 36 -51.57 -36.51 12.16
CA SER A 36 -50.26 -36.53 12.83
C SER A 36 -49.10 -36.85 11.88
N VAL A 37 -49.35 -37.63 10.82
CA VAL A 37 -48.31 -38.05 9.85
C VAL A 37 -47.99 -36.91 8.89
N ARG A 38 -48.98 -36.12 8.44
CA ARG A 38 -48.75 -34.97 7.56
C ARG A 38 -48.06 -33.80 8.27
N PHE A 39 -48.35 -33.55 9.55
CA PHE A 39 -47.65 -32.53 10.33
C PHE A 39 -46.19 -32.89 10.61
N LYS A 40 -45.90 -34.17 10.90
CA LYS A 40 -44.52 -34.66 11.08
C LYS A 40 -43.68 -34.53 9.81
N ASN A 41 -44.26 -34.78 8.64
CA ASN A 41 -43.52 -34.67 7.37
C ASN A 41 -43.23 -33.21 6.97
N VAL A 42 -44.12 -32.26 7.27
CA VAL A 42 -43.87 -30.83 7.01
C VAL A 42 -42.86 -30.24 7.99
N LEU A 43 -42.93 -30.60 9.29
CA LEU A 43 -41.89 -30.21 10.26
C LEU A 43 -40.52 -30.80 9.92
N SER A 44 -40.48 -32.04 9.43
CA SER A 44 -39.24 -32.71 9.02
C SER A 44 -38.56 -32.00 7.84
N LEU A 45 -39.33 -31.58 6.82
CA LEU A 45 -38.81 -30.85 5.67
C LEU A 45 -38.33 -29.43 6.05
N PHE A 46 -39.05 -28.75 6.94
CA PHE A 46 -38.62 -27.44 7.44
C PHE A 46 -37.33 -27.56 8.27
N SER A 47 -37.26 -28.58 9.12
CA SER A 47 -36.07 -28.91 9.92
C SER A 47 -34.86 -29.25 9.03
N LEU A 48 -35.05 -30.00 7.94
CA LEU A 48 -33.98 -30.32 6.99
C LEU A 48 -33.48 -29.07 6.27
N TYR A 49 -34.39 -28.16 5.88
CA TYR A 49 -34.02 -26.93 5.19
C TYR A 49 -33.26 -25.96 6.10
N THR A 50 -33.71 -25.79 7.35
CA THR A 50 -32.97 -24.97 8.33
C THR A 50 -31.63 -25.58 8.69
N TRP A 51 -31.55 -26.92 8.81
CA TRP A 51 -30.30 -27.62 9.10
C TRP A 51 -29.32 -27.52 7.92
N TYR A 52 -29.79 -27.65 6.68
CA TYR A 52 -28.98 -27.46 5.48
C TYR A 52 -28.40 -26.04 5.40
N ASN A 53 -29.21 -25.00 5.60
CA ASN A 53 -28.72 -23.61 5.59
C ASN A 53 -27.72 -23.35 6.72
N PHE A 54 -27.97 -23.90 7.92
CA PHE A 54 -27.03 -23.78 9.04
C PHE A 54 -25.70 -24.47 8.75
N VAL A 55 -25.72 -25.67 8.16
CA VAL A 55 -24.51 -26.41 7.77
C VAL A 55 -23.75 -25.68 6.66
N VAL A 56 -24.43 -25.10 5.67
CA VAL A 56 -23.78 -24.32 4.60
C VAL A 56 -23.09 -23.07 5.17
N VAL A 57 -23.77 -22.32 6.05
CA VAL A 57 -23.17 -21.14 6.71
C VAL A 57 -21.99 -21.56 7.60
N LEU A 58 -22.11 -22.66 8.34
CA LEU A 58 -21.02 -23.18 9.17
C LEU A 58 -19.82 -23.62 8.34
N ILE A 59 -20.03 -24.28 7.19
CA ILE A 59 -18.96 -24.66 6.25
C ILE A 59 -18.30 -23.41 5.67
N ILE A 60 -19.07 -22.39 5.29
CA ILE A 60 -18.52 -21.12 4.78
C ILE A 60 -17.68 -20.44 5.87
N LEU A 61 -18.16 -20.38 7.11
CA LEU A 61 -17.43 -19.79 8.24
C LEU A 61 -16.17 -20.59 8.59
N ILE A 62 -16.22 -21.92 8.57
CA ILE A 62 -15.05 -22.78 8.77
C ILE A 62 -14.04 -22.58 7.63
N TYR A 63 -14.50 -22.51 6.39
CA TYR A 63 -13.66 -22.27 5.21
C TYR A 63 -13.00 -20.89 5.28
N TRP A 64 -13.76 -19.85 5.64
CA TRP A 64 -13.25 -18.50 5.89
C TRP A 64 -12.21 -18.47 7.01
N ARG A 65 -12.48 -19.17 8.11
CA ARG A 65 -11.56 -19.25 9.25
C ARG A 65 -10.28 -20.01 8.88
N PHE A 66 -10.39 -21.06 8.06
CA PHE A 66 -9.24 -21.84 7.58
C PHE A 66 -8.39 -21.05 6.55
N GLN A 67 -9.03 -20.23 5.71
CA GLN A 67 -8.33 -19.33 4.78
C GLN A 67 -7.62 -18.19 5.53
N MET A 68 -8.27 -17.57 6.52
CA MET A 68 -7.64 -16.56 7.39
C MET A 68 -6.46 -17.13 8.19
N PHE A 69 -6.57 -18.37 8.70
CA PHE A 69 -5.45 -19.03 9.39
C PHE A 69 -4.28 -19.38 8.46
N ARG A 70 -4.54 -19.70 7.18
CA ARG A 70 -3.48 -19.95 6.20
C ARG A 70 -2.74 -18.67 5.80
N ILE A 71 -3.46 -17.55 5.68
CA ILE A 71 -2.85 -16.25 5.36
C ILE A 71 -2.02 -15.74 6.56
N MET A 72 -2.48 -15.90 7.80
CA MET A 72 -1.72 -15.47 8.98
C MET A 72 -0.54 -16.39 9.33
N SER A 73 -0.53 -17.67 8.92
CA SER A 73 0.53 -18.62 9.27
C SER A 73 1.75 -18.55 8.36
N VAL A 74 1.67 -17.95 7.17
CA VAL A 74 2.81 -17.85 6.23
C VAL A 74 3.67 -16.59 6.50
N VAL A 75 3.10 -15.57 7.15
CA VAL A 75 3.82 -14.32 7.48
C VAL A 75 4.85 -14.50 8.61
N SER A 76 4.79 -15.59 9.38
CA SER A 76 5.65 -15.78 10.56
C SER A 76 6.94 -16.58 10.32
N ALA A 77 7.20 -17.09 9.10
CA ALA A 77 8.30 -18.03 8.87
C ALA A 77 9.39 -17.58 7.88
N ALA A 78 9.27 -16.42 7.22
CA ALA A 78 10.21 -16.00 6.17
C ALA A 78 11.39 -15.12 6.66
N ILE A 79 11.39 -14.61 7.90
CA ILE A 79 12.39 -13.63 8.36
C ILE A 79 13.60 -14.26 9.09
N VAL A 80 13.66 -15.58 9.33
CA VAL A 80 14.68 -16.15 10.23
C VAL A 80 15.93 -16.75 9.53
N VAL A 81 16.04 -16.81 8.20
CA VAL A 81 17.11 -17.60 7.55
C VAL A 81 18.23 -16.80 6.85
N ALA A 82 18.13 -15.47 6.70
CA ALA A 82 19.16 -14.71 5.95
C ALA A 82 20.33 -14.15 6.81
N SER A 83 20.58 -14.67 8.01
CA SER A 83 21.53 -14.06 8.97
C SER A 83 22.80 -14.86 9.26
N ILE A 84 23.16 -15.86 8.44
CA ILE A 84 24.38 -16.63 8.70
C ILE A 84 25.21 -16.81 7.41
N ILE A 85 26.39 -16.18 7.44
CA ILE A 85 27.59 -16.32 6.59
C ILE A 85 27.80 -15.19 5.55
N THR A 86 28.60 -14.19 5.93
CA THR A 86 29.78 -13.74 5.15
C THR A 86 30.77 -12.95 6.04
N PRO A 87 32.09 -13.00 5.75
CA PRO A 87 33.17 -12.55 6.64
C PRO A 87 33.52 -11.05 6.54
N LEU A 88 34.14 -10.56 7.61
CA LEU A 88 34.61 -9.20 7.98
C LEU A 88 35.64 -8.52 7.04
N SER A 89 35.58 -8.72 5.72
CA SER A 89 36.56 -8.13 4.78
C SER A 89 35.90 -7.49 3.56
N ALA A 90 35.12 -6.42 3.75
CA ALA A 90 34.56 -5.63 2.65
C ALA A 90 34.52 -4.14 3.00
N PHE A 91 35.70 -3.50 3.01
CA PHE A 91 35.83 -2.04 3.06
C PHE A 91 36.60 -1.46 1.85
N SER A 92 36.85 -2.24 0.79
CA SER A 92 37.56 -1.71 -0.39
C SER A 92 37.36 -2.51 -1.69
N GLN A 93 36.14 -2.91 -2.02
CA GLN A 93 35.82 -3.19 -3.42
C GLN A 93 34.88 -2.09 -3.92
N ALA A 94 35.49 -1.16 -4.65
CA ALA A 94 34.80 -0.35 -5.61
C ALA A 94 33.97 -1.29 -6.51
N HIS A 95 32.67 -1.24 -6.35
CA HIS A 95 31.75 -1.74 -7.37
C HIS A 95 31.59 -0.61 -8.39
N ASP A 96 32.40 -0.68 -9.44
CA ASP A 96 32.09 0.00 -10.70
C ASP A 96 30.73 -0.52 -11.21
N SER A 97 29.87 0.43 -11.57
CA SER A 97 28.62 0.29 -12.36
C SER A 97 27.51 -0.63 -11.83
N HIS A 98 26.77 -0.18 -10.81
CA HIS A 98 25.32 -0.42 -10.76
C HIS A 98 24.63 0.85 -10.26
N ASP A 99 24.05 1.58 -11.22
CA ASP A 99 23.25 2.78 -11.00
C ASP A 99 22.24 2.59 -9.86
N HIS A 100 22.26 3.48 -8.87
CA HIS A 100 21.22 3.61 -7.85
C HIS A 100 19.89 4.18 -8.40
N ALA A 101 19.66 4.03 -9.72
CA ALA A 101 18.57 4.63 -10.50
C ALA A 101 17.17 4.04 -10.23
N HIS A 102 17.05 3.07 -9.32
CA HIS A 102 15.77 2.41 -9.03
C HIS A 102 14.94 3.12 -7.96
N MET A 103 15.42 4.27 -7.45
CA MET A 103 14.76 5.08 -6.41
C MET A 103 13.91 6.22 -6.98
N GLY A 104 13.69 6.23 -8.29
CA GLY A 104 13.06 7.31 -9.05
C GLY A 104 14.07 8.39 -9.47
N PRO A 105 13.80 9.12 -10.57
CA PRO A 105 14.70 10.15 -11.07
C PRO A 105 14.83 11.30 -10.07
N VAL A 106 16.01 11.92 -10.03
CA VAL A 106 16.16 13.22 -9.36
C VAL A 106 15.33 14.25 -10.13
N VAL A 107 14.47 14.97 -9.43
CA VAL A 107 13.63 16.02 -10.03
C VAL A 107 14.25 17.39 -9.84
N SER A 108 13.80 18.36 -10.63
CA SER A 108 14.22 19.73 -10.45
C SER A 108 13.84 20.27 -9.07
N CYS A 109 14.84 20.82 -8.38
CA CYS A 109 14.69 21.31 -7.00
C CYS A 109 13.85 22.59 -6.90
N THR A 110 13.73 23.35 -7.99
CA THR A 110 13.04 24.64 -7.99
C THR A 110 11.54 24.53 -8.20
N ASP A 111 11.09 23.48 -8.90
CA ASP A 111 9.72 23.39 -9.38
C ASP A 111 9.07 22.01 -9.20
N LEU A 112 9.80 20.97 -8.75
CA LEU A 112 9.26 19.62 -8.58
C LEU A 112 9.56 18.97 -7.22
N ALA A 113 10.51 19.48 -6.43
CA ALA A 113 10.80 18.92 -5.10
C ALA A 113 9.77 19.29 -4.00
N THR A 114 8.97 20.34 -4.23
CA THR A 114 8.03 20.89 -3.22
C THR A 114 6.73 21.39 -3.89
N PRO A 115 5.55 21.20 -3.25
CA PRO A 115 4.31 21.83 -3.69
C PRO A 115 4.48 23.36 -3.85
N PRO A 116 3.89 23.99 -4.87
CA PRO A 116 2.80 23.49 -5.70
C PRO A 116 3.23 22.73 -6.96
N TRP A 117 4.50 22.29 -7.04
CA TRP A 117 5.06 21.53 -8.16
C TRP A 117 4.85 22.19 -9.54
N THR A 118 5.28 23.45 -9.67
CA THR A 118 5.08 24.25 -10.89
C THR A 118 5.70 23.65 -12.16
N GLY A 119 6.57 22.65 -12.04
CA GLY A 119 7.14 21.91 -13.18
C GLY A 119 6.22 20.84 -13.77
N LEU A 120 5.12 20.49 -13.09
CA LEU A 120 4.09 19.58 -13.63
C LEU A 120 3.19 20.29 -14.67
N PRO A 121 2.55 19.55 -15.59
CA PRO A 121 1.44 20.05 -16.39
C PRO A 121 0.33 20.71 -15.53
N ASP A 122 -0.32 21.74 -16.06
CA ASP A 122 -1.39 22.46 -15.34
C ASP A 122 -2.51 21.52 -14.90
N THR A 123 -2.88 20.56 -15.76
CA THR A 123 -3.89 19.53 -15.50
C THR A 123 -3.54 18.69 -14.27
N ASP A 124 -2.32 18.17 -14.21
CA ASP A 124 -1.85 17.36 -13.08
C ASP A 124 -1.78 18.16 -11.78
N ARG A 125 -1.32 19.42 -11.82
CA ARG A 125 -1.28 20.26 -10.61
C ARG A 125 -2.68 20.52 -10.06
N GLU A 126 -3.63 20.84 -10.94
CA GLU A 126 -5.03 21.03 -10.59
C GLU A 126 -5.64 19.75 -10.02
N GLN A 127 -5.31 18.60 -10.59
CA GLN A 127 -5.79 17.30 -10.16
C GLN A 127 -5.24 16.90 -8.78
N VAL A 128 -3.95 17.09 -8.52
CA VAL A 128 -3.37 16.84 -7.18
C VAL A 128 -3.96 17.80 -6.15
N ALA A 129 -4.18 19.06 -6.51
CA ALA A 129 -4.83 20.04 -5.63
C ALA A 129 -6.29 19.65 -5.32
N SER A 130 -7.05 19.22 -6.34
CA SER A 130 -8.43 18.73 -6.20
C SER A 130 -8.49 17.51 -5.30
N LEU A 131 -7.63 16.51 -5.55
CA LEU A 131 -7.53 15.30 -4.74
C LEU A 131 -7.25 15.64 -3.27
N ARG A 132 -6.28 16.51 -3.00
CA ARG A 132 -5.99 16.96 -1.63
C ARG A 132 -7.20 17.64 -0.98
N GLN A 133 -7.95 18.44 -1.73
CA GLN A 133 -9.15 19.11 -1.22
C GLN A 133 -10.27 18.12 -0.91
N GLU A 134 -10.52 17.14 -1.77
CA GLU A 134 -11.55 16.11 -1.57
C GLU A 134 -11.23 15.23 -0.35
N LEU A 135 -9.94 14.94 -0.13
CA LEU A 135 -9.46 14.16 1.00
C LEU A 135 -9.34 14.96 2.30
N ALA A 136 -9.63 16.27 2.31
CA ALA A 136 -9.49 17.11 3.50
C ALA A 136 -10.34 16.62 4.68
N SER A 137 -11.50 16.01 4.41
CA SER A 137 -12.34 15.40 5.46
C SER A 137 -11.76 14.12 6.06
N LEU A 138 -10.76 13.52 5.41
CA LEU A 138 -10.08 12.29 5.81
C LEU A 138 -8.65 12.55 6.32
N SER A 139 -8.32 13.80 6.68
CA SER A 139 -6.95 14.22 7.00
C SER A 139 -6.40 13.69 8.34
N THR A 140 -7.16 12.88 9.06
CA THR A 140 -6.77 12.26 10.35
C THR A 140 -6.96 10.75 10.27
N PRO A 141 -6.13 9.96 10.98
CA PRO A 141 -6.33 8.51 11.05
C PRO A 141 -7.74 8.12 11.50
N GLU A 142 -8.33 8.85 12.44
CA GLU A 142 -9.68 8.61 12.97
C GLU A 142 -10.75 8.77 11.88
N ALA A 143 -10.68 9.85 11.11
CA ALA A 143 -11.60 10.10 10.00
C ALA A 143 -11.42 9.07 8.87
N ALA A 144 -10.17 8.71 8.55
CA ALA A 144 -9.85 7.67 7.58
C ALA A 144 -10.45 6.31 7.98
N LYS A 145 -10.27 5.89 9.25
CA LYS A 145 -10.88 4.68 9.83
C LYS A 145 -12.41 4.72 9.75
N ALA A 146 -13.02 5.85 10.12
CA ALA A 146 -14.47 6.02 10.03
C ALA A 146 -15.00 5.91 8.58
N ALA A 147 -14.17 6.26 7.59
CA ALA A 147 -14.47 6.11 6.17
C ALA A 147 -14.09 4.73 5.57
N GLY A 148 -13.65 3.78 6.41
CA GLY A 148 -13.33 2.41 6.01
C GLY A 148 -11.89 2.18 5.54
N PHE A 149 -10.99 3.14 5.73
CA PHE A 149 -9.55 2.95 5.51
C PHE A 149 -8.89 2.44 6.79
N ASN A 150 -8.22 1.28 6.74
CA ASN A 150 -7.60 0.68 7.91
C ASN A 150 -6.08 0.57 7.72
N PRO A 151 -5.26 0.77 8.76
CA PRO A 151 -3.81 0.68 8.64
C PRO A 151 -3.37 -0.74 8.27
N VAL A 152 -2.45 -0.85 7.31
CA VAL A 152 -1.86 -2.09 6.82
C VAL A 152 -0.34 -1.89 6.81
N LEU A 153 0.43 -2.93 7.20
CA LEU A 153 1.90 -2.96 7.21
C LEU A 153 2.62 -2.02 8.19
N GLY A 154 1.92 -1.09 8.84
CA GLY A 154 2.54 -0.12 9.77
C GLY A 154 3.35 0.95 9.04
N ASP A 155 4.18 1.70 9.78
CA ASP A 155 5.03 2.76 9.23
C ASP A 155 6.18 2.17 8.41
N ILE A 156 6.20 2.46 7.11
CA ILE A 156 7.26 2.02 6.19
C ILE A 156 8.19 3.22 5.89
N PRO A 157 9.51 3.08 6.10
CA PRO A 157 10.49 4.13 5.80
C PRO A 157 10.32 4.75 4.42
N GLY A 158 10.19 6.08 4.37
CA GLY A 158 10.01 6.81 3.13
C GLY A 158 8.62 6.71 2.51
N MET A 159 7.67 5.97 3.10
CA MET A 159 6.28 5.90 2.61
C MET A 159 5.22 6.30 3.65
N GLY A 160 5.53 6.19 4.94
CA GLY A 160 4.56 6.37 6.02
C GLY A 160 3.74 5.11 6.28
N GLU A 161 2.63 5.25 7.01
CA GLU A 161 1.65 4.20 7.25
C GLU A 161 0.54 4.23 6.19
N HIS A 162 0.32 3.10 5.53
CA HIS A 162 -0.74 2.93 4.54
C HIS A 162 -2.07 2.57 5.20
N TYR A 163 -3.08 3.42 5.01
CA TYR A 163 -4.46 3.16 5.40
C TYR A 163 -5.22 2.75 4.15
N VAL A 164 -5.68 1.49 4.08
CA VAL A 164 -6.25 0.89 2.86
C VAL A 164 -7.76 0.69 3.00
N ASN A 165 -8.50 1.12 1.98
CA ASN A 165 -9.91 0.78 1.81
C ASN A 165 -10.03 -0.44 0.86
N ILE A 166 -10.21 -1.62 1.44
CA ILE A 166 -10.22 -2.89 0.70
C ILE A 166 -11.33 -2.93 -0.37
N THR A 167 -12.50 -2.36 -0.11
CA THR A 167 -13.58 -2.32 -1.11
C THR A 167 -13.16 -1.53 -2.34
N ARG A 168 -12.42 -0.42 -2.16
CA ARG A 168 -11.86 0.34 -3.28
C ARG A 168 -10.72 -0.41 -3.97
N ALA A 169 -9.80 -1.02 -3.21
CA ALA A 169 -8.69 -1.80 -3.77
C ALA A 169 -9.17 -2.99 -4.62
N MET A 170 -10.34 -3.56 -4.31
CA MET A 170 -10.93 -4.66 -5.07
C MET A 170 -11.67 -4.25 -6.35
N ARG A 171 -11.70 -2.95 -6.72
CA ARG A 171 -12.36 -2.48 -7.96
C ARG A 171 -11.61 -2.86 -9.25
N GLY A 172 -10.39 -3.38 -9.11
CA GLY A 172 -9.51 -3.66 -10.24
C GLY A 172 -9.12 -2.38 -10.99
N LYS A 173 -9.04 -2.48 -12.31
CA LYS A 173 -8.57 -1.38 -13.20
C LYS A 173 -9.53 -0.20 -13.34
N ASN A 174 -10.72 -0.25 -12.74
CA ASN A 174 -11.69 0.84 -12.79
C ASN A 174 -11.31 1.93 -11.78
N LEU A 175 -10.17 2.58 -12.00
CA LEU A 175 -9.61 3.60 -11.13
C LEU A 175 -10.28 4.95 -11.39
N ASP A 176 -10.51 5.68 -10.31
CA ASP A 176 -10.96 7.06 -10.32
C ASP A 176 -9.94 7.88 -9.55
N VAL A 177 -9.38 8.90 -10.20
CA VAL A 177 -8.34 9.79 -9.67
C VAL A 177 -8.76 10.61 -8.46
N ASN A 178 -10.06 10.74 -8.22
CA ASN A 178 -10.58 11.45 -7.06
C ASN A 178 -10.90 10.50 -5.89
N THR A 179 -10.74 9.20 -6.15
CA THR A 179 -11.17 8.15 -5.23
C THR A 179 -10.02 7.17 -5.00
N PRO A 180 -8.92 7.53 -4.31
CA PRO A 180 -7.83 6.60 -4.01
C PRO A 180 -8.31 5.47 -3.11
N ASP A 181 -7.61 4.34 -3.19
CA ASP A 181 -7.85 3.18 -2.33
C ASP A 181 -6.91 3.14 -1.13
N GLN A 182 -5.86 3.98 -1.10
CA GLN A 182 -4.96 4.13 0.04
C GLN A 182 -4.72 5.59 0.42
N LEU A 183 -4.61 5.84 1.72
CA LEU A 183 -4.20 7.11 2.32
C LEU A 183 -2.86 6.89 3.03
N LEU A 184 -1.95 7.85 2.92
CA LEU A 184 -0.61 7.76 3.50
C LEU A 184 -0.51 8.74 4.68
N PHE A 185 -0.21 8.22 5.86
CA PHE A 185 -0.02 9.03 7.07
C PHE A 185 1.42 8.96 7.55
N ALA A 186 1.94 10.08 8.06
CA ALA A 186 3.21 10.11 8.77
C ALA A 186 3.12 11.06 9.95
N SER A 187 3.87 10.74 11.02
CA SER A 187 3.97 11.62 12.19
C SER A 187 4.93 12.77 11.87
N ILE A 188 4.39 13.98 11.68
CA ILE A 188 5.16 15.19 11.43
C ILE A 188 4.91 16.15 12.59
N ASP A 189 5.97 16.59 13.25
CA ASP A 189 5.92 17.40 14.47
C ASP A 189 5.09 16.75 15.59
N GLY A 190 5.14 15.41 15.69
CA GLY A 190 4.39 14.63 16.67
C GLY A 190 2.88 14.53 16.40
N GLN A 191 2.43 14.89 15.19
CA GLN A 191 1.04 14.75 14.75
C GLN A 191 0.96 13.89 13.51
N ASP A 192 0.04 12.93 13.49
CA ASP A 192 -0.23 12.14 12.30
C ASP A 192 -0.93 13.01 11.26
N ARG A 193 -0.25 13.23 10.13
CA ARG A 193 -0.76 14.05 9.02
C ARG A 193 -0.94 13.19 7.79
N LEU A 194 -2.01 13.47 7.03
CA LEU A 194 -2.18 12.94 5.69
C LEU A 194 -1.07 13.53 4.78
N VAL A 195 -0.13 12.71 4.37
CA VAL A 195 1.03 13.10 3.56
C VAL A 195 0.91 12.72 2.09
N GLY A 196 -0.03 11.85 1.74
CA GLY A 196 -0.27 11.43 0.37
C GLY A 196 -1.45 10.48 0.23
N ALA A 197 -1.63 9.98 -0.99
CA ALA A 197 -2.57 8.93 -1.35
C ALA A 197 -1.89 7.95 -2.29
N ALA A 198 -2.48 6.78 -2.49
CA ALA A 198 -2.06 5.85 -3.54
C ALA A 198 -3.24 5.18 -4.21
N TYR A 199 -2.97 4.67 -5.41
CA TYR A 199 -3.86 3.84 -6.22
C TYR A 199 -3.24 2.46 -6.36
N SER A 200 -4.08 1.43 -6.36
CA SER A 200 -3.61 0.09 -6.62
C SER A 200 -4.58 -0.77 -7.41
N PHE A 201 -4.04 -1.77 -8.12
CA PHE A 201 -4.82 -2.85 -8.70
C PHE A 201 -3.94 -4.11 -8.83
N ILE A 202 -4.57 -5.29 -8.84
CA ILE A 202 -3.87 -6.55 -9.06
C ILE A 202 -4.13 -7.02 -10.49
N ASP A 203 -3.07 -7.27 -11.24
CA ASP A 203 -3.12 -7.97 -12.53
C ASP A 203 -1.76 -8.59 -12.86
N VAL A 204 -1.61 -9.16 -14.06
CA VAL A 204 -0.32 -9.59 -14.60
C VAL A 204 0.65 -8.41 -14.73
N PRO A 205 1.98 -8.64 -14.67
CA PRO A 205 2.98 -7.65 -15.03
C PRO A 205 2.73 -6.99 -16.40
N ASP A 206 3.25 -5.78 -16.59
CA ASP A 206 3.17 -5.01 -17.84
C ASP A 206 1.74 -4.80 -18.37
N THR A 207 0.77 -4.79 -17.46
CA THR A 207 -0.60 -4.50 -17.80
C THR A 207 -0.75 -3.03 -18.19
N ASP A 208 -1.27 -2.79 -19.39
CA ASP A 208 -1.59 -1.46 -19.88
C ASP A 208 -2.85 -0.90 -19.18
N VAL A 209 -2.63 -0.14 -18.09
CA VAL A 209 -3.63 0.67 -17.41
C VAL A 209 -3.22 2.14 -17.51
N PRO A 210 -4.07 3.02 -18.07
CA PRO A 210 -3.78 4.44 -18.14
C PRO A 210 -3.47 5.02 -16.76
N LEU A 211 -2.43 5.85 -16.70
CA LEU A 211 -2.13 6.63 -15.52
C LEU A 211 -3.23 7.69 -15.32
N PRO A 212 -3.58 7.99 -14.06
CA PRO A 212 -4.55 9.04 -13.76
C PRO A 212 -3.99 10.46 -13.96
N PHE A 213 -2.69 10.61 -14.29
CA PHE A 213 -1.95 11.85 -14.50
C PHE A 213 -1.19 11.81 -15.82
N ASP A 214 -0.97 12.97 -16.44
CA ASP A 214 -0.31 13.12 -17.76
C ASP A 214 1.23 13.16 -17.68
N SER A 215 1.80 13.42 -16.50
CA SER A 215 3.25 13.56 -16.31
C SER A 215 4.02 12.26 -16.51
N ASP A 216 5.14 12.34 -17.23
CA ASP A 216 6.13 11.26 -17.37
C ASP A 216 6.78 10.84 -16.03
N LEU A 217 6.58 11.62 -14.95
CA LEU A 217 7.04 11.26 -13.60
C LEU A 217 6.09 10.30 -12.89
N ALA A 218 4.83 10.20 -13.34
CA ALA A 218 3.89 9.22 -12.82
C ALA A 218 4.16 7.87 -13.48
N SER A 219 4.33 6.82 -12.68
CA SER A 219 4.50 5.47 -13.18
C SER A 219 3.94 4.44 -12.21
N TRP A 220 3.43 3.35 -12.76
CA TRP A 220 3.10 2.17 -11.97
C TRP A 220 4.39 1.46 -11.56
N HIS A 221 4.50 1.11 -10.29
CA HIS A 221 5.50 0.16 -9.81
C HIS A 221 4.82 -1.07 -9.21
N ASP A 222 5.60 -2.12 -9.03
CA ASP A 222 5.07 -3.46 -8.84
C ASP A 222 5.50 -4.09 -7.52
N HIS A 223 4.52 -4.62 -6.78
CA HIS A 223 4.70 -5.40 -5.55
C HIS A 223 4.19 -6.84 -5.72
N PRO A 224 4.98 -7.73 -6.33
CA PRO A 224 4.61 -9.13 -6.56
C PRO A 224 4.34 -9.92 -5.26
N GLN A 225 4.97 -9.54 -4.14
CA GLN A 225 4.76 -10.15 -2.83
C GLN A 225 3.33 -10.00 -2.28
N PHE A 226 2.51 -9.12 -2.88
CA PHE A 226 1.11 -8.89 -2.48
C PHE A 226 0.09 -9.47 -3.45
N ALA A 227 0.52 -10.25 -4.46
CA ALA A 227 -0.34 -10.85 -5.46
C ALA A 227 -0.11 -12.36 -5.60
N GLN A 228 -0.96 -13.06 -6.36
CA GLN A 228 -0.78 -14.49 -6.65
C GLN A 228 0.35 -14.73 -7.67
N ASN A 229 0.83 -15.96 -7.78
CA ASN A 229 1.84 -16.33 -8.78
C ASN A 229 1.42 -15.90 -10.20
N GLY A 230 2.31 -15.16 -10.87
CA GLY A 230 2.05 -14.60 -12.21
C GLY A 230 1.26 -13.28 -12.21
N GLN A 231 0.97 -12.72 -11.03
CA GLN A 231 0.36 -11.40 -10.85
C GLN A 231 1.25 -10.51 -9.99
N THR A 232 0.94 -9.22 -9.97
CA THR A 232 1.57 -8.19 -9.15
C THR A 232 0.51 -7.20 -8.67
N LEU A 233 0.75 -6.58 -7.52
CA LEU A 233 0.03 -5.39 -7.11
C LEU A 233 0.72 -4.18 -7.75
N HIS A 234 0.08 -3.62 -8.77
CA HIS A 234 0.46 -2.34 -9.37
C HIS A 234 0.11 -1.22 -8.42
N MET A 235 1.02 -0.28 -8.21
CA MET A 235 0.82 0.84 -7.29
C MET A 235 1.36 2.16 -7.86
N LEU A 236 0.68 3.26 -7.54
CA LEU A 236 1.08 4.63 -7.84
C LEU A 236 0.86 5.48 -6.59
N HIS A 237 1.91 6.13 -6.10
CA HIS A 237 1.84 7.08 -4.99
C HIS A 237 1.65 8.51 -5.51
N VAL A 238 0.99 9.33 -4.70
CA VAL A 238 0.84 10.78 -4.90
C VAL A 238 1.09 11.48 -3.57
N TRP A 239 2.16 12.27 -3.48
CA TRP A 239 2.52 13.04 -2.29
C TRP A 239 1.78 14.37 -2.23
N PHE A 240 1.41 14.81 -1.03
CA PHE A 240 0.82 16.14 -0.74
C PHE A 240 1.79 17.10 -0.06
N VAL A 241 2.99 16.61 0.24
CA VAL A 241 4.06 17.27 0.98
C VAL A 241 5.33 17.30 0.12
N PRO A 242 6.36 18.10 0.46
CA PRO A 242 7.66 18.00 -0.18
C PRO A 242 8.11 16.55 -0.35
N SER A 243 8.65 16.22 -1.52
CA SER A 243 9.12 14.89 -1.90
C SER A 243 10.43 14.99 -2.66
N SER A 244 11.41 14.18 -2.27
CA SER A 244 12.79 14.24 -2.79
C SER A 244 12.88 13.98 -4.28
N ASN A 245 11.98 13.14 -4.80
CA ASN A 245 11.95 12.70 -6.18
C ASN A 245 10.64 13.07 -6.88
N GLY A 246 9.95 14.09 -6.34
CA GLY A 246 8.74 14.63 -6.94
C GLY A 246 7.43 14.00 -6.44
N PRO A 247 6.29 14.51 -6.93
CA PRO A 247 4.97 14.21 -6.40
C PRO A 247 4.52 12.76 -6.59
N PHE A 248 5.11 12.04 -7.56
CA PHE A 248 4.72 10.66 -7.90
C PHE A 248 5.76 9.61 -7.52
N ALA A 249 6.82 10.01 -6.79
CA ALA A 249 7.86 9.09 -6.38
C ALA A 249 7.31 7.96 -5.49
N GLY A 250 7.76 6.72 -5.71
CA GLY A 250 7.38 5.60 -4.84
C GLY A 250 7.92 5.75 -3.40
N LEU A 251 9.09 6.37 -3.26
CA LEU A 251 9.69 6.73 -1.96
C LEU A 251 9.83 8.25 -1.82
N ASN A 252 9.64 8.73 -0.59
CA ASN A 252 9.86 10.09 -0.19
C ASN A 252 10.95 10.16 0.90
N PHE A 253 12.19 10.43 0.49
CA PHE A 253 13.33 10.52 1.42
C PHE A 253 13.25 11.70 2.39
N TRP A 254 12.32 12.64 2.21
CA TRP A 254 12.06 13.71 3.17
C TRP A 254 11.20 13.30 4.36
N LEU A 255 10.46 12.19 4.26
CA LEU A 255 9.60 11.76 5.38
C LEU A 255 10.42 11.44 6.64
N PRO A 256 11.48 10.61 6.60
CA PRO A 256 12.25 10.31 7.81
C PRO A 256 12.88 11.53 8.50
N TYR A 257 13.34 12.54 7.75
CA TYR A 257 13.81 13.80 8.33
C TYR A 257 12.70 14.50 9.12
N ARG A 258 11.52 14.66 8.50
CA ARG A 258 10.38 15.32 9.14
C ARG A 258 9.85 14.55 10.34
N THR A 259 9.80 13.22 10.27
CA THR A 259 9.41 12.38 11.41
C THR A 259 10.42 12.47 12.55
N ALA A 260 11.71 12.63 12.23
CA ALA A 260 12.77 12.86 13.21
C ALA A 260 12.81 14.32 13.76
N GLY A 261 12.00 15.23 13.21
CA GLY A 261 12.02 16.65 13.58
C GLY A 261 13.28 17.38 13.11
N ILE A 262 13.92 16.88 12.05
CA ILE A 262 15.13 17.47 11.43
C ILE A 262 14.70 18.18 10.15
N GLU A 263 15.23 19.40 9.94
CA GLU A 263 15.03 20.15 8.71
C GLU A 263 15.47 19.34 7.49
N ILE A 264 14.66 19.38 6.41
CA ILE A 264 15.02 18.71 5.17
C ILE A 264 16.21 19.44 4.53
N PRO A 265 17.24 18.73 4.04
CA PRO A 265 18.34 19.39 3.33
C PRO A 265 17.81 20.03 2.04
N ASN A 266 18.56 21.02 1.53
CA ASN A 266 18.17 21.72 0.30
C ASN A 266 18.06 20.72 -0.85
N ALA A 267 16.89 20.68 -1.49
CA ALA A 267 16.59 19.72 -2.55
C ALA A 267 17.54 19.86 -3.76
N CYS A 268 18.17 21.03 -3.97
CA CYS A 268 19.13 21.22 -5.06
C CYS A 268 20.41 20.40 -4.90
N TRP A 269 20.73 19.96 -3.68
CA TRP A 269 21.88 19.09 -3.44
C TRP A 269 21.67 17.67 -4.01
N MET A 270 20.42 17.24 -4.21
CA MET A 270 20.11 15.95 -4.86
C MET A 270 20.60 15.86 -6.31
N ALA A 271 20.94 16.99 -6.95
CA ALA A 271 21.51 17.00 -8.30
C ALA A 271 22.95 16.46 -8.36
N ASP A 272 23.65 16.44 -7.23
CA ASP A 272 24.93 15.74 -7.07
C ASP A 272 24.68 14.34 -6.50
N GLU A 273 25.13 13.30 -7.20
CA GLU A 273 24.81 11.92 -6.80
C GLU A 273 25.44 11.54 -5.46
N ALA A 274 26.62 12.07 -5.13
CA ALA A 274 27.28 11.76 -3.86
C ALA A 274 26.53 12.42 -2.69
N ASP A 275 25.95 13.60 -2.88
CA ASP A 275 25.06 14.22 -1.90
C ASP A 275 23.72 13.50 -1.82
N ALA A 276 23.14 13.10 -2.96
CA ALA A 276 21.90 12.33 -2.99
C ALA A 276 22.04 11.01 -2.21
N ASP A 277 23.15 10.30 -2.37
CA ASP A 277 23.44 9.08 -1.62
C ASP A 277 23.60 9.33 -0.13
N ARG A 278 24.27 10.41 0.29
CA ARG A 278 24.32 10.81 1.70
C ARG A 278 22.92 11.08 2.23
N ILE A 279 22.11 11.82 1.48
CA ILE A 279 20.75 12.17 1.86
C ILE A 279 19.88 10.93 2.07
N ARG A 280 19.95 9.96 1.15
CA ARG A 280 19.22 8.68 1.23
C ARG A 280 19.67 7.86 2.44
N ASN A 281 20.98 7.75 2.67
CA ASN A 281 21.54 7.01 3.80
C ASN A 281 21.15 7.64 5.14
N VAL A 282 21.32 8.96 5.29
CA VAL A 282 20.90 9.69 6.50
C VAL A 282 19.41 9.53 6.72
N SER A 283 18.58 9.71 5.68
CA SER A 283 17.12 9.53 5.76
C SER A 283 16.74 8.20 6.40
N PHE A 284 17.28 7.09 5.92
CA PHE A 284 16.91 5.77 6.42
C PHE A 284 17.59 5.42 7.76
N ALA A 285 18.73 6.04 8.05
CA ALA A 285 19.40 5.93 9.35
C ALA A 285 18.61 6.63 10.47
N LEU A 286 17.89 7.71 10.16
CA LEU A 286 17.00 8.42 11.10
C LEU A 286 15.78 7.61 11.53
N VAL A 287 15.42 6.57 10.79
CA VAL A 287 14.31 5.67 11.17
C VAL A 287 14.70 4.92 12.45
N PRO A 288 13.93 5.06 13.54
CA PRO A 288 14.23 4.39 14.79
C PRO A 288 14.20 2.86 14.65
N GLN A 289 15.09 2.15 15.35
CA GLN A 289 14.98 0.71 15.47
C GLN A 289 13.77 0.35 16.35
N ARG A 290 12.82 -0.41 15.79
CA ARG A 290 11.79 -1.09 16.59
C ARG A 290 12.36 -2.39 17.15
N GLN A 291 12.21 -2.61 18.46
CA GLN A 291 12.74 -3.75 19.21
C GLN A 291 12.21 -5.11 18.74
N ASP A 292 11.11 -5.12 17.97
CA ASP A 292 10.34 -6.36 17.75
C ASP A 292 10.56 -6.99 16.37
N GLY A 293 11.36 -6.38 15.47
CA GLY A 293 11.66 -6.92 14.14
C GLY A 293 10.44 -7.14 13.22
N VAL A 294 9.24 -6.76 13.66
CA VAL A 294 7.97 -6.88 12.93
C VAL A 294 7.34 -5.51 12.86
N ALA A 295 7.00 -5.06 11.65
CA ALA A 295 6.13 -3.91 11.45
C ALA A 295 4.72 -4.27 11.95
N ARG A 296 4.49 -4.16 13.27
CA ARG A 296 3.18 -4.40 13.87
C ARG A 296 2.37 -3.10 13.81
N ALA A 297 1.26 -3.14 13.08
CA ALA A 297 0.17 -2.19 13.23
C ALA A 297 -0.28 -2.21 14.71
N THR A 298 0.13 -1.21 15.49
CA THR A 298 -0.27 -1.06 16.89
C THR A 298 -0.52 0.41 17.20
N SER A 299 -1.75 0.84 16.96
CA SER A 299 -2.58 1.47 17.99
C SER A 299 -4.02 1.56 17.46
N THR A 300 -4.90 0.67 17.92
CA THR A 300 -6.35 0.79 17.68
C THR A 300 -6.99 1.89 18.53
N ASP A 301 -6.23 2.54 19.40
CA ASP A 301 -6.79 3.25 20.56
C ASP A 301 -6.43 4.74 20.59
N GLY A 302 -5.76 5.28 19.55
CA GLY A 302 -5.47 6.73 19.47
C GLY A 302 -4.54 7.25 20.58
N VAL A 303 -3.97 6.37 21.40
CA VAL A 303 -2.88 6.70 22.32
C VAL A 303 -1.60 6.45 21.55
N ALA A 304 -0.98 7.52 21.07
CA ALA A 304 0.41 7.52 20.65
C ALA A 304 1.25 7.03 21.84
N GLY A 305 1.72 5.79 21.76
CA GLY A 305 2.43 5.11 22.84
C GLY A 305 3.67 4.44 22.28
N ALA A 306 4.79 5.16 22.36
CA ALA A 306 6.14 4.71 22.07
C ALA A 306 6.55 3.52 22.96
N THR A 307 6.03 2.31 22.71
CA THR A 307 6.35 1.13 23.52
C THR A 307 7.15 0.04 22.80
N GLY A 308 7.72 0.34 21.62
CA GLY A 308 8.57 -0.59 20.87
C GLY A 308 9.90 -0.02 20.41
N TYR A 309 10.29 1.17 20.86
CA TYR A 309 11.54 1.81 20.45
C TYR A 309 12.65 1.47 21.46
N SER A 310 13.87 1.21 20.97
CA SER A 310 15.04 1.13 21.85
C SER A 310 15.17 2.39 22.70
N ALA A 311 15.93 2.31 23.80
CA ALA A 311 16.31 3.50 24.57
C ALA A 311 16.66 4.65 23.62
N GLY A 312 16.14 5.85 23.91
CA GLY A 312 16.26 7.00 23.03
C GLY A 312 17.72 7.31 22.66
N PRO A 313 17.95 8.17 21.64
CA PRO A 313 19.29 8.44 21.14
C PRO A 313 20.24 8.86 22.26
N SER A 314 21.51 8.43 22.18
CA SER A 314 22.55 8.90 23.10
C SER A 314 22.70 10.42 23.00
N ALA A 315 23.28 11.06 24.02
CA ALA A 315 23.57 12.50 23.96
C ALA A 315 24.43 12.86 22.74
N GLU A 316 25.44 12.03 22.42
CA GLU A 316 26.28 12.20 21.23
C GLU A 316 25.47 12.10 19.94
N ARG A 317 24.52 11.16 19.86
CA ARG A 317 23.64 11.02 18.69
C ARG A 317 22.70 12.22 18.54
N MET A 318 22.20 12.76 19.66
CA MET A 318 21.41 14.00 19.65
C MET A 318 22.22 15.20 19.16
N GLU A 319 23.51 15.30 19.49
CA GLU A 319 24.39 16.35 18.95
C GLU A 319 24.58 16.21 17.43
N MET A 320 24.68 14.98 16.91
CA MET A 320 24.75 14.75 15.46
C MET A 320 23.46 15.15 14.75
N PHE A 321 22.30 14.85 15.33
CA PHE A 321 21.00 15.30 14.80
C PHE A 321 20.89 16.82 14.80
N ALA A 322 21.32 17.48 15.89
CA ALA A 322 21.34 18.93 15.96
C ALA A 322 22.28 19.57 14.92
N ALA A 323 23.42 18.94 14.61
CA ALA A 323 24.34 19.41 13.58
C ALA A 323 23.73 19.30 12.17
N LEU A 324 23.05 18.18 11.85
CA LEU A 324 22.31 18.00 10.60
C LEU A 324 21.21 19.07 10.44
N ASP A 325 20.39 19.24 11.49
CA ASP A 325 19.29 20.23 11.50
C ASP A 325 19.81 21.66 11.34
N ALA A 326 20.84 22.04 12.11
CA ALA A 326 21.42 23.37 12.05
C ALA A 326 22.01 23.69 10.67
N ALA A 327 22.73 22.74 10.06
CA ALA A 327 23.33 22.93 8.74
C ALA A 327 22.27 23.02 7.63
N ALA A 328 21.23 22.17 7.68
CA ALA A 328 20.10 22.25 6.74
C ALA A 328 19.34 23.58 6.86
N ARG A 329 19.06 24.04 8.09
CA ARG A 329 18.42 25.35 8.34
C ARG A 329 19.26 26.53 7.87
N ALA A 330 20.58 26.41 7.94
CA ALA A 330 21.52 27.44 7.48
C ALA A 330 21.74 27.42 5.96
N ASP A 331 21.17 26.43 5.24
CA ASP A 331 21.47 26.16 3.83
C ASP A 331 22.98 26.00 3.56
N ASP A 332 23.70 25.43 4.53
CA ASP A 332 25.15 25.24 4.48
C ASP A 332 25.47 23.79 4.06
N ARG A 333 25.68 23.61 2.76
CA ARG A 333 25.98 22.31 2.15
C ARG A 333 27.22 21.66 2.76
N ASP A 334 28.30 22.41 2.93
CA ASP A 334 29.58 21.84 3.38
C ASP A 334 29.50 21.41 4.85
N ALA A 335 28.84 22.21 5.70
CA ALA A 335 28.56 21.81 7.07
C ALA A 335 27.61 20.61 7.13
N TRP A 336 26.60 20.54 6.25
CA TRP A 336 25.67 19.43 6.21
C TRP A 336 26.35 18.13 5.79
N VAL A 337 27.20 18.17 4.76
CA VAL A 337 28.00 17.01 4.33
C VAL A 337 28.90 16.52 5.46
N LEU A 338 29.60 17.41 6.18
CA LEU A 338 30.43 17.03 7.32
C LEU A 338 29.60 16.38 8.45
N ALA A 339 28.42 16.93 8.74
CA ALA A 339 27.52 16.36 9.74
C ALA A 339 26.97 14.99 9.32
N ALA A 340 26.60 14.84 8.04
CA ALA A 340 26.13 13.59 7.45
C ALA A 340 27.21 12.51 7.48
N ASP A 341 28.43 12.82 7.06
CA ASP A 341 29.56 11.87 7.07
C ASP A 341 29.89 11.42 8.50
N ARG A 342 29.86 12.34 9.47
CA ARG A 342 30.03 11.99 10.89
C ARG A 342 28.92 11.08 11.40
N PHE A 343 27.66 11.38 11.08
CA PHE A 343 26.52 10.59 11.51
C PHE A 343 26.53 9.18 10.88
N ILE A 344 26.84 9.08 9.58
CA ILE A 344 26.96 7.80 8.88
C ILE A 344 28.11 6.96 9.45
N ALA A 345 29.26 7.58 9.75
CA ALA A 345 30.41 6.90 10.35
C ALA A 345 30.15 6.38 11.77
N ASP A 346 29.20 6.98 12.50
CA ASP A 346 28.79 6.56 13.85
C ASP A 346 27.81 5.37 13.84
N LEU A 347 27.29 4.99 12.68
CA LEU A 347 26.37 3.86 12.58
C LEU A 347 27.08 2.55 12.97
N SER A 348 26.46 1.81 13.87
CA SER A 348 26.88 0.44 14.19
C SER A 348 26.72 -0.47 12.97
N ALA A 349 27.44 -1.59 12.95
CA ALA A 349 27.35 -2.57 11.85
C ALA A 349 25.90 -3.03 11.59
N SER A 350 25.09 -3.19 12.64
CA SER A 350 23.67 -3.57 12.50
C SER A 350 22.81 -2.44 11.93
N GLU A 351 23.07 -1.18 12.28
CA GLU A 351 22.42 -0.02 11.66
C GLU A 351 22.78 0.11 10.19
N VAL A 352 24.06 -0.07 9.83
CA VAL A 352 24.51 -0.07 8.43
C VAL A 352 23.81 -1.15 7.62
N THR A 353 23.80 -2.40 8.09
CA THR A 353 23.11 -3.51 7.42
C THR A 353 21.62 -3.22 7.27
N ARG A 354 20.98 -2.64 8.29
CA ARG A 354 19.56 -2.26 8.22
C ARG A 354 19.31 -1.18 7.17
N VAL A 355 20.09 -0.11 7.15
CA VAL A 355 19.95 1.00 6.19
C VAL A 355 20.11 0.48 4.77
N GLN A 356 21.17 -0.28 4.51
CA GLN A 356 21.44 -0.87 3.20
C GLN A 356 20.37 -1.88 2.78
N GLY A 357 19.90 -2.72 3.71
CA GLY A 357 18.83 -3.68 3.45
C GLY A 357 17.50 -2.99 3.13
N LEU A 358 17.15 -1.93 3.87
CA LEU A 358 15.93 -1.14 3.61
C LEU A 358 16.03 -0.41 2.27
N LEU A 359 17.14 0.26 1.98
CA LEU A 359 17.34 0.93 0.69
C LEU A 359 17.28 -0.08 -0.47
N GLY A 360 17.97 -1.22 -0.35
CA GLY A 360 17.94 -2.26 -1.39
C GLY A 360 16.53 -2.79 -1.64
N VAL A 361 15.84 -3.26 -0.60
CA VAL A 361 14.51 -3.86 -0.73
C VAL A 361 13.47 -2.83 -1.18
N LEU A 362 13.42 -1.66 -0.54
CA LEU A 362 12.42 -0.67 -0.87
C LEU A 362 12.66 -0.05 -2.25
N GLY A 363 13.91 0.11 -2.67
CA GLY A 363 14.25 0.55 -4.02
C GLY A 363 13.80 -0.44 -5.08
N ILE A 364 14.09 -1.73 -4.90
CA ILE A 364 13.61 -2.78 -5.83
C ILE A 364 12.07 -2.78 -5.89
N ASN A 365 11.39 -2.57 -4.77
CA ASN A 365 9.94 -2.50 -4.71
C ASN A 365 9.34 -1.24 -5.36
N GLN A 366 10.14 -0.24 -5.74
CA GLN A 366 9.68 0.92 -6.52
C GLN A 366 9.84 0.72 -8.03
N MET A 367 10.35 -0.43 -8.46
CA MET A 367 10.48 -0.76 -9.87
C MET A 367 9.21 -1.43 -10.40
N SER A 368 8.89 -1.16 -11.65
CA SER A 368 8.02 -2.01 -12.48
C SER A 368 8.70 -3.36 -12.76
N SER A 369 7.90 -4.36 -13.15
CA SER A 369 8.45 -5.64 -13.60
C SER A 369 9.38 -5.49 -14.80
N ALA A 370 9.05 -4.65 -15.78
CA ALA A 370 9.91 -4.37 -16.93
C ALA A 370 11.28 -3.78 -16.54
N GLU A 371 11.31 -2.85 -15.58
CA GLU A 371 12.57 -2.29 -15.07
C GLU A 371 13.41 -3.34 -14.36
N ARG A 372 12.79 -4.24 -13.58
CA ARG A 372 13.50 -5.35 -12.92
C ARG A 372 14.11 -6.31 -13.93
N ASP A 373 13.36 -6.66 -14.97
CA ASP A 373 13.84 -7.52 -16.05
C ASP A 373 15.00 -6.86 -16.81
N ALA A 374 14.91 -5.56 -17.10
CA ALA A 374 15.98 -4.79 -17.74
C ALA A 374 17.25 -4.71 -16.88
N ALA A 375 17.09 -4.67 -15.55
CA ALA A 375 18.20 -4.70 -14.59
C ALA A 375 18.74 -6.11 -14.30
N GLY A 376 18.11 -7.17 -14.84
CA GLY A 376 18.48 -8.56 -14.56
C GLY A 376 18.15 -9.01 -13.12
N ILE A 377 17.20 -8.33 -12.47
CA ILE A 377 16.73 -8.64 -11.12
C ILE A 377 15.59 -9.66 -11.23
N GLU A 378 15.71 -10.78 -10.52
CA GLU A 378 14.67 -11.82 -10.51
C GLU A 378 13.37 -11.25 -9.93
N GLN A 379 12.24 -11.52 -10.59
CA GLN A 379 10.92 -11.16 -10.06
C GLN A 379 10.69 -11.95 -8.77
N PRO A 380 10.33 -11.29 -7.65
CA PRO A 380 9.99 -12.00 -6.42
C PRO A 380 8.93 -13.08 -6.65
N THR A 381 9.22 -14.31 -6.24
CA THR A 381 8.28 -15.43 -6.24
C THR A 381 7.72 -15.64 -4.83
N LEU A 382 6.45 -16.04 -4.72
CA LEU A 382 5.77 -16.28 -3.43
C LEU A 382 6.27 -17.53 -2.70
#